data_AF-A0A261BEP3-F1
#
_entry.id   AF-A0A261BEP3-F1
#
_cell.length_a   1.000
_cell.length_b   1.000
_cell.length_c   1.000
_cell.angle_alpha   90.00
_cell.angle_beta   90.00
_cell.angle_gamma   90.00
#
_symmetry.space_group_name_H-M   'P 1'
#
loop_
_entity.id
_entity.type
_entity.pdbx_description
1 polymer ?
#
loop_
_entity_poly.entity_id
_entity_poly.type
_entity_poly.pdbx_seq_one_letter_code
_entity_poly.pdbx_strand_id
1 'polypeptide(L)'
;MSRLLSGIKVVELGGLAPVPHCGMLLADFGADVTVIDKRNPTVEQRMNRGKTMKEFDLREPEDIKKVRDLCRTSDVLLDPYRPGTLEKMGLDPLSLWDVNKGLIICRISGYGQTGRMKNEAGHDINYVALSGGKGCVLDCSMTEGTAYLASFVQHYYDQTHLFTDKYAAFTGECPIYRTYKTKDGKFMAVGPLEPKFHQNMFEVLGVDGDDLFTNPKKIIKLLEDTFMTKTRDEWSKIFEGKDCCVTPVLDIHEVGTYGQHVDRQNFTKSDKFGGTWIAKPSPRVQTMEELTAARSKL
;
A
#
# COMPACT_ATOMS: atom_id res chain seq x y z
N MET A 1 10.86 -11.01 -21.22
CA MET A 1 11.72 -9.98 -20.60
C MET A 1 12.01 -10.38 -19.17
N SER A 2 13.25 -10.17 -18.71
CA SER A 2 13.60 -10.25 -17.29
C SER A 2 12.91 -9.11 -16.53
N ARG A 3 12.10 -9.43 -15.52
CA ARG A 3 11.56 -8.42 -14.59
C ARG A 3 12.69 -7.81 -13.75
N LEU A 4 12.41 -6.68 -13.08
CA LEU A 4 13.42 -5.87 -12.37
C LEU A 4 14.33 -6.68 -11.42
N LEU A 5 13.77 -7.65 -10.68
CA LEU A 5 14.49 -8.49 -9.73
C LEU A 5 14.77 -9.91 -10.25
N SER A 6 14.69 -10.12 -11.57
CA SER A 6 14.93 -11.42 -12.18
C SER A 6 16.37 -11.88 -11.94
N GLY A 7 16.51 -13.09 -11.39
CA GLY A 7 17.80 -13.65 -10.96
C GLY A 7 18.08 -13.52 -9.46
N ILE A 8 17.40 -12.59 -8.76
CA ILE A 8 17.46 -12.48 -7.30
C ILE A 8 16.69 -13.63 -6.66
N LYS A 9 17.30 -14.30 -5.68
CA LYS A 9 16.73 -15.41 -4.92
C LYS A 9 16.51 -15.02 -3.46
N VAL A 10 15.31 -15.29 -2.97
CA VAL A 10 14.87 -14.90 -1.62
C VAL A 10 14.40 -16.15 -0.87
N VAL A 11 14.93 -16.36 0.34
CA VAL A 11 14.36 -17.30 1.31
C VAL A 11 13.48 -16.51 2.26
N GLU A 12 12.21 -16.89 2.39
CA GLU A 12 11.26 -16.28 3.30
C GLU A 12 10.87 -17.29 4.37
N LEU A 13 11.15 -17.00 5.65
CA LEU A 13 10.70 -17.89 6.73
C LEU A 13 9.23 -17.60 7.08
N GLY A 14 8.46 -18.65 7.35
CA GLY A 14 7.02 -18.60 7.60
C GLY A 14 6.68 -17.71 8.78
N GLY A 15 5.87 -16.68 8.52
CA GLY A 15 5.54 -15.63 9.48
C GLY A 15 4.22 -14.92 9.17
N LEU A 16 4.02 -13.77 9.81
CA LEU A 16 2.81 -12.93 9.69
C LEU A 16 3.09 -11.65 8.90
N ALA A 17 2.04 -11.13 8.27
CA ALA A 17 1.89 -9.80 7.66
C ALA A 17 3.14 -9.15 7.02
N PRO A 18 4.02 -8.40 7.72
CA PRO A 18 5.10 -7.64 7.08
C PRO A 18 6.08 -8.49 6.27
N VAL A 19 6.47 -9.69 6.74
CA VAL A 19 7.40 -10.57 6.02
C VAL A 19 6.76 -11.18 4.76
N PRO A 20 5.55 -11.79 4.83
CA PRO A 20 4.82 -12.21 3.64
C PRO A 20 4.52 -11.08 2.66
N HIS A 21 4.28 -9.85 3.12
CA HIS A 21 4.09 -8.70 2.25
C HIS A 21 5.38 -8.30 1.52
N CYS A 22 6.51 -8.23 2.24
CA CYS A 22 7.82 -7.94 1.68
C CYS A 22 8.20 -8.94 0.58
N GLY A 23 8.12 -10.24 0.87
CA GLY A 23 8.39 -11.28 -0.13
C GLY A 23 7.39 -11.29 -1.30
N MET A 24 6.13 -10.87 -1.08
CA MET A 24 5.16 -10.73 -2.17
C MET A 24 5.59 -9.63 -3.15
N LEU A 25 6.04 -8.48 -2.65
CA LEU A 25 6.56 -7.40 -3.50
C LEU A 25 7.81 -7.85 -4.28
N LEU A 26 8.74 -8.56 -3.63
CA LEU A 26 9.94 -9.09 -4.30
C LEU A 26 9.57 -10.08 -5.42
N ALA A 27 8.63 -11.00 -5.19
CA ALA A 27 8.12 -11.94 -6.20
C ALA A 27 7.38 -11.24 -7.34
N ASP A 28 6.56 -10.24 -7.02
CA ASP A 28 5.84 -9.43 -7.99
C ASP A 28 6.80 -8.73 -8.98
N PHE A 29 7.90 -8.15 -8.46
CA PHE A 29 8.99 -7.56 -9.26
C PHE A 29 9.98 -8.59 -9.84
N GLY A 30 9.76 -9.89 -9.61
CA GLY A 30 10.37 -10.99 -10.35
C GLY A 30 11.53 -11.73 -9.67
N ALA A 31 11.73 -11.55 -8.37
CA ALA A 31 12.63 -12.42 -7.60
C ALA A 31 12.05 -13.84 -7.46
N ASP A 32 12.91 -14.84 -7.39
CA ASP A 32 12.53 -16.21 -7.03
C ASP A 32 12.42 -16.33 -5.51
N VAL A 33 11.18 -16.23 -5.00
CA VAL A 33 10.90 -16.25 -3.56
C VAL A 33 10.46 -17.64 -3.12
N THR A 34 11.30 -18.30 -2.33
CA THR A 34 11.01 -19.59 -1.69
C THR A 34 10.61 -19.37 -0.22
N VAL A 35 9.33 -19.60 0.08
CA VAL A 35 8.79 -19.59 1.44
C VAL A 35 9.03 -20.93 2.11
N ILE A 36 9.55 -20.89 3.34
CA ILE A 36 9.81 -22.02 4.21
C ILE A 36 8.78 -22.00 5.35
N ASP A 37 7.83 -22.93 5.34
CA ASP A 37 6.83 -23.04 6.42
C ASP A 37 6.58 -24.53 6.71
N LYS A 38 5.99 -24.83 7.87
CA LYS A 38 5.63 -26.19 8.25
C LYS A 38 4.46 -26.70 7.39
N ARG A 39 4.35 -28.02 7.26
CA ARG A 39 3.15 -28.65 6.69
C ARG A 39 1.91 -28.24 7.48
N ASN A 40 0.89 -27.74 6.79
CA ASN A 40 -0.31 -27.11 7.36
C ASN A 40 0.02 -25.93 8.30
N PRO A 41 0.36 -24.74 7.76
CA PRO A 41 0.63 -23.56 8.57
C PRO A 41 -0.61 -23.11 9.35
N THR A 42 -0.38 -22.63 10.57
CA THR A 42 -1.44 -22.15 11.48
C THR A 42 -1.91 -20.72 11.19
N VAL A 43 -1.40 -20.12 10.10
CA VAL A 43 -1.66 -18.74 9.67
C VAL A 43 -2.15 -18.78 8.23
N GLU A 44 -3.19 -18.01 7.90
CA GLU A 44 -3.71 -17.94 6.53
C GLU A 44 -2.77 -17.15 5.62
N GLN A 45 -2.04 -17.86 4.75
CA GLN A 45 -0.99 -17.28 3.89
C GLN A 45 -1.55 -16.58 2.63
N ARG A 46 -2.28 -15.47 2.81
CA ARG A 46 -2.91 -14.75 1.69
C ARG A 46 -1.94 -14.10 0.69
N MET A 47 -0.69 -13.87 1.10
CA MET A 47 0.29 -13.08 0.34
C MET A 47 1.27 -13.94 -0.48
N ASN A 48 1.00 -15.23 -0.66
CA ASN A 48 1.91 -16.17 -1.36
C ASN A 48 1.71 -16.22 -2.89
N ARG A 49 1.25 -15.13 -3.53
CA ARG A 49 1.22 -15.04 -5.00
C ARG A 49 2.66 -14.91 -5.54
N GLY A 50 2.97 -15.61 -6.63
CA GLY A 50 4.29 -15.57 -7.27
C GLY A 50 5.42 -16.27 -6.50
N LYS A 51 5.16 -16.86 -5.32
CA LYS A 51 6.16 -17.54 -4.49
C LYS A 51 6.09 -19.07 -4.62
N THR A 52 7.21 -19.72 -4.37
CA THR A 52 7.31 -21.18 -4.22
C THR A 52 7.27 -21.55 -2.73
N MET A 53 6.54 -22.60 -2.34
CA MET A 53 6.55 -23.13 -0.97
C MET A 53 7.49 -24.33 -0.85
N LYS A 54 8.21 -24.45 0.26
CA LYS A 54 8.83 -25.71 0.71
C LYS A 54 8.39 -26.03 2.13
N GLU A 55 7.93 -27.26 2.34
CA GLU A 55 7.52 -27.76 3.65
C GLU A 55 8.75 -28.20 4.44
N PHE A 56 9.21 -27.37 5.37
CA PHE A 56 10.27 -27.69 6.33
C PHE A 56 9.81 -27.34 7.76
N ASP A 57 10.07 -28.21 8.72
CA ASP A 57 9.79 -27.98 10.12
C ASP A 57 11.05 -27.42 10.81
N LEU A 58 11.05 -26.14 11.14
CA LEU A 58 12.20 -25.46 11.76
C LEU A 58 12.47 -25.86 13.22
N ARG A 59 11.81 -26.93 13.70
CA ARG A 59 12.15 -27.65 14.94
C ARG A 59 13.13 -28.80 14.69
N GLU A 60 13.23 -29.29 13.45
CA GLU A 60 14.03 -30.45 13.07
C GLU A 60 15.43 -30.02 12.56
N PRO A 61 16.54 -30.50 13.13
CA PRO A 61 17.90 -30.09 12.74
C PRO A 61 18.25 -30.30 11.26
N GLU A 62 17.73 -31.35 10.63
CA GLU A 62 17.98 -31.61 9.19
C GLU A 62 17.21 -30.64 8.28
N ASP A 63 16.07 -30.10 8.73
CA ASP A 63 15.31 -29.09 7.98
C ASP A 63 15.94 -27.70 8.13
N ILE A 64 16.42 -27.37 9.33
CA ILE A 64 17.30 -26.22 9.58
C ILE A 64 18.52 -26.23 8.65
N LYS A 65 19.17 -27.38 8.49
CA LYS A 65 20.31 -27.55 7.59
C LYS A 65 19.95 -27.31 6.12
N LYS A 66 18.78 -27.78 5.66
CA LYS A 66 18.26 -27.47 4.31
C LYS A 66 18.03 -25.98 4.10
N VAL A 67 17.54 -25.25 5.12
CA VAL A 67 17.41 -23.78 5.05
C VAL A 67 18.78 -23.12 4.95
N ARG A 68 19.76 -23.55 5.75
CA ARG A 68 21.15 -23.07 5.66
C ARG A 68 21.75 -23.31 4.27
N ASP A 69 21.48 -24.47 3.68
CA ASP A 69 21.93 -24.82 2.32
C ASP A 69 21.29 -23.94 1.24
N LEU A 70 20.01 -23.56 1.37
CA LEU A 70 19.38 -22.57 0.50
C LEU A 70 20.03 -21.19 0.64
N CYS A 71 20.27 -20.73 1.88
CA CYS A 71 20.93 -19.45 2.17
C CYS A 71 22.34 -19.33 1.57
N ARG A 72 23.05 -20.45 1.31
CA ARG A 72 24.34 -20.42 0.58
C ARG A 72 24.24 -19.92 -0.86
N THR A 73 23.05 -19.99 -1.47
CA THR A 73 22.84 -19.71 -2.90
C THR A 73 21.75 -18.66 -3.15
N SER A 74 21.32 -17.97 -2.09
CA SER A 74 20.29 -16.94 -2.10
C SER A 74 20.88 -15.57 -1.79
N ASP A 75 20.24 -14.52 -2.30
CA ASP A 75 20.67 -13.14 -2.12
C ASP A 75 20.03 -12.51 -0.88
N VAL A 76 18.83 -12.96 -0.50
CA VAL A 76 18.06 -12.42 0.62
C VAL A 76 17.50 -13.53 1.52
N LEU A 77 17.50 -13.31 2.84
CA LEU A 77 16.76 -14.06 3.85
C LEU A 77 15.81 -13.12 4.61
N LEU A 78 14.51 -13.45 4.65
CA LEU A 78 13.50 -12.73 5.46
C LEU A 78 13.21 -13.51 6.76
N ASP A 79 13.54 -12.92 7.91
CA ASP A 79 13.35 -13.49 9.25
C ASP A 79 12.19 -12.76 9.99
N PRO A 80 11.04 -13.41 10.24
CA PRO A 80 9.89 -12.84 10.96
C PRO A 80 9.95 -13.05 12.48
N TYR A 81 11.00 -13.70 13.00
CA TYR A 81 10.97 -14.23 14.37
C TYR A 81 11.44 -13.24 15.42
N ARG A 82 11.14 -13.57 16.68
CA ARG A 82 11.69 -12.85 17.83
C ARG A 82 13.22 -12.94 17.86
N PRO A 83 13.91 -11.92 18.40
CA PRO A 83 15.36 -11.94 18.56
C PRO A 83 15.87 -13.17 19.31
N GLY A 84 16.98 -13.73 18.86
CA GLY A 84 17.53 -14.97 19.40
C GLY A 84 16.82 -16.24 18.94
N THR A 85 15.68 -16.19 18.23
CA THR A 85 15.03 -17.41 17.71
C THR A 85 15.82 -18.01 16.56
N LEU A 86 16.24 -17.18 15.58
CA LEU A 86 17.04 -17.62 14.44
C LEU A 86 18.40 -18.20 14.91
N GLU A 87 18.97 -17.60 15.95
CA GLU A 87 20.20 -18.04 16.61
C GLU A 87 20.01 -19.37 17.35
N LYS A 88 18.92 -19.56 18.09
CA LYS A 88 18.55 -20.85 18.72
C LYS A 88 18.30 -21.95 17.69
N MET A 89 17.84 -21.59 16.50
CA MET A 89 17.69 -22.49 15.35
C MET A 89 19.03 -22.79 14.64
N GLY A 90 20.17 -22.20 15.02
CA GLY A 90 21.45 -22.43 14.32
C GLY A 90 21.53 -21.78 12.93
N LEU A 91 20.68 -20.79 12.67
CA LEU A 91 20.63 -19.95 11.47
C LEU A 91 21.12 -18.52 11.79
N ASP A 92 22.00 -18.35 12.78
CA ASP A 92 22.46 -17.03 13.21
C ASP A 92 23.13 -16.26 12.04
N PRO A 93 22.97 -14.91 11.99
CA PRO A 93 23.49 -14.12 10.87
C PRO A 93 24.99 -14.25 10.62
N LEU A 94 25.80 -14.45 11.66
CA LEU A 94 27.25 -14.54 11.51
C LEU A 94 27.64 -15.85 10.83
N SER A 95 27.12 -16.98 11.31
CA SER A 95 27.43 -18.29 10.70
C SER A 95 26.75 -18.49 9.33
N LEU A 96 25.68 -17.74 9.02
CA LEU A 96 25.17 -17.62 7.66
C LEU A 96 26.13 -16.82 6.76
N TRP A 97 26.71 -15.71 7.24
CA TRP A 97 27.71 -14.95 6.47
C TRP A 97 29.04 -15.68 6.28
N ASP A 98 29.43 -16.57 7.19
CA ASP A 98 30.58 -17.47 6.98
C ASP A 98 30.42 -18.35 5.73
N VAL A 99 29.18 -18.72 5.38
CA VAL A 99 28.88 -19.55 4.20
C VAL A 99 28.34 -18.77 2.99
N ASN A 100 27.87 -17.53 3.18
CA ASN A 100 27.50 -16.60 2.12
C ASN A 100 27.61 -15.13 2.57
N LYS A 101 28.75 -14.50 2.27
CA LYS A 101 29.02 -13.08 2.60
C LYS A 101 28.16 -12.08 1.82
N GLY A 102 27.48 -12.50 0.76
CA GLY A 102 26.58 -11.66 -0.03
C GLY A 102 25.13 -11.65 0.47
N LEU A 103 24.79 -12.52 1.44
CA LEU A 103 23.42 -12.70 1.91
C LEU A 103 22.91 -11.46 2.66
N ILE A 104 21.84 -10.85 2.17
CA ILE A 104 21.13 -9.77 2.85
C ILE A 104 20.11 -10.40 3.81
N ILE A 105 20.28 -10.21 5.12
CA ILE A 105 19.39 -10.81 6.14
C ILE A 105 18.45 -9.72 6.69
N CYS A 106 17.22 -9.69 6.22
CA CYS A 106 16.17 -8.77 6.66
C CYS A 106 15.43 -9.35 7.87
N ARG A 107 15.79 -8.89 9.08
CA ARG A 107 15.14 -9.33 10.33
C ARG A 107 14.04 -8.36 10.72
N ILE A 108 12.80 -8.82 10.74
CA ILE A 108 11.59 -8.01 10.89
C ILE A 108 10.86 -8.46 12.17
N SER A 109 11.13 -7.75 13.26
CA SER A 109 10.55 -7.98 14.59
C SER A 109 9.94 -6.71 15.17
N GLY A 110 9.09 -6.83 16.20
CA GLY A 110 8.32 -5.71 16.74
C GLY A 110 9.12 -4.62 17.47
N TYR A 111 10.11 -5.01 18.29
CA TYR A 111 10.95 -4.08 19.08
C TYR A 111 12.45 -4.14 18.69
N GLY A 112 12.74 -4.55 17.44
CA GLY A 112 14.11 -4.75 16.97
C GLY A 112 14.83 -5.95 17.61
N GLN A 113 16.15 -6.06 17.40
CA GLN A 113 16.99 -7.21 17.80
C GLN A 113 17.73 -6.99 19.14
N THR A 114 17.68 -5.78 19.69
CA THR A 114 18.41 -5.32 20.89
C THR A 114 17.53 -4.44 21.76
N GLY A 115 17.97 -4.12 22.98
CA GLY A 115 17.20 -3.28 23.91
C GLY A 115 16.33 -4.06 24.89
N ARG A 116 15.71 -3.34 25.84
CA ARG A 116 14.99 -3.94 26.99
C ARG A 116 13.75 -4.73 26.56
N MET A 117 13.02 -4.26 25.56
CA MET A 117 11.75 -4.88 25.12
C MET A 117 11.94 -5.93 24.02
N LYS A 118 13.17 -6.27 23.63
CA LYS A 118 13.46 -7.17 22.49
C LYS A 118 12.81 -8.55 22.58
N ASN A 119 12.53 -9.04 23.79
CA ASN A 119 11.89 -10.35 24.03
C ASN A 119 10.37 -10.25 24.21
N GLU A 120 9.82 -9.05 24.38
CA GLU A 120 8.42 -8.81 24.73
C GLU A 120 7.48 -9.18 23.59
N ALA A 121 6.24 -9.49 23.96
CA ALA A 121 5.15 -9.59 22.99
C ALA A 121 4.64 -8.19 22.61
N GLY A 122 4.09 -8.08 21.42
CA GLY A 122 3.40 -6.89 20.96
C GLY A 122 2.64 -7.15 19.66
N HIS A 123 1.77 -6.21 19.33
CA HIS A 123 1.21 -6.01 18.00
C HIS A 123 1.38 -4.53 17.63
N ASP A 124 0.85 -4.12 16.47
CA ASP A 124 1.12 -2.84 15.83
C ASP A 124 1.06 -1.63 16.78
N ILE A 125 0.01 -1.56 17.58
CA ILE A 125 -0.28 -0.47 18.52
C ILE A 125 0.79 -0.29 19.62
N ASN A 126 1.59 -1.32 19.92
CA ASN A 126 2.59 -1.27 21.00
C ASN A 126 3.92 -0.64 20.54
N TYR A 127 4.34 -0.92 19.32
CA TYR A 127 5.62 -0.44 18.76
C TYR A 127 5.57 1.06 18.47
N VAL A 128 4.39 1.51 18.07
CA VAL A 128 4.00 2.88 17.70
C VAL A 128 4.39 3.95 18.73
N ALA A 129 4.51 3.61 20.01
CA ALA A 129 4.57 4.59 21.09
C ALA A 129 5.99 5.01 21.54
N LEU A 130 7.08 4.52 20.91
CA LEU A 130 8.39 4.40 21.59
C LEU A 130 9.66 4.92 20.88
N SER A 131 9.60 5.46 19.65
CA SER A 131 10.73 5.29 18.69
C SER A 131 11.58 6.52 18.30
N GLY A 132 12.81 6.20 17.82
CA GLY A 132 13.91 7.11 17.44
C GLY A 132 14.94 7.32 18.57
N GLY A 133 16.24 7.54 18.35
CA GLY A 133 17.13 7.57 17.17
C GLY A 133 18.44 8.31 17.57
N LYS A 134 19.67 8.08 17.06
CA LYS A 134 20.28 7.31 15.96
C LYS A 134 21.66 6.76 16.47
N GLY A 135 22.49 5.99 15.76
CA GLY A 135 22.44 5.41 14.40
C GLY A 135 22.59 3.88 14.44
N CYS A 136 22.04 3.21 13.43
CA CYS A 136 20.87 2.41 13.79
C CYS A 136 20.63 1.10 13.01
N VAL A 137 19.89 0.23 13.69
CA VAL A 137 18.94 -0.72 13.10
C VAL A 137 17.94 0.06 12.22
N LEU A 138 17.43 -0.55 11.14
CA LEU A 138 16.21 -0.07 10.50
C LEU A 138 15.02 -0.40 11.41
N ASP A 139 14.78 0.48 12.39
CA ASP A 139 13.56 0.48 13.18
C ASP A 139 12.42 0.95 12.29
N CYS A 140 11.46 0.07 12.03
CA CYS A 140 10.32 0.33 11.14
C CYS A 140 9.04 0.39 11.97
N SER A 141 8.97 1.38 12.87
CA SER A 141 7.75 1.67 13.62
C SER A 141 6.62 2.07 12.65
N MET A 142 5.41 1.51 12.85
CA MET A 142 4.25 1.85 12.01
C MET A 142 3.76 3.28 12.21
N THR A 143 4.01 3.90 13.37
CA THR A 143 3.73 5.32 13.57
C THR A 143 4.81 6.19 12.96
N GLU A 144 6.08 5.77 12.93
CA GLU A 144 7.11 6.47 12.16
C GLU A 144 6.83 6.38 10.67
N GLY A 145 6.43 5.21 10.16
CA GLY A 145 5.98 5.04 8.78
C GLY A 145 4.75 5.90 8.47
N THR A 146 3.78 5.99 9.39
CA THR A 146 2.59 6.84 9.24
C THR A 146 2.92 8.33 9.35
N ALA A 147 3.81 8.72 10.26
CA ALA A 147 4.28 10.10 10.43
C ALA A 147 5.13 10.54 9.24
N TYR A 148 5.95 9.64 8.69
CA TYR A 148 6.73 9.85 7.48
C TYR A 148 5.84 9.92 6.23
N LEU A 149 4.78 9.12 6.14
CA LEU A 149 3.74 9.27 5.11
C LEU A 149 2.98 10.59 5.27
N ALA A 150 2.68 10.98 6.51
CA ALA A 150 2.11 12.28 6.87
C ALA A 150 3.12 13.44 6.81
N SER A 151 4.36 13.21 6.37
CA SER A 151 5.36 14.28 6.26
C SER A 151 4.88 15.42 5.36
N PHE A 152 4.10 15.13 4.31
CA PHE A 152 3.41 16.17 3.52
C PHE A 152 2.58 17.11 4.41
N VAL A 153 1.72 16.55 5.26
CA VAL A 153 0.89 17.33 6.20
C VAL A 153 1.78 18.11 7.18
N GLN A 154 2.85 17.50 7.69
CA GLN A 154 3.76 18.13 8.66
C GLN A 154 4.56 19.30 8.06
N HIS A 155 5.07 19.18 6.83
CA HIS A 155 5.87 20.22 6.18
C HIS A 155 5.04 21.44 5.75
N TYR A 156 3.74 21.27 5.56
CA TYR A 156 2.81 22.34 5.18
C TYR A 156 1.78 22.66 6.28
N TYR A 157 2.00 22.22 7.53
CA TYR A 157 1.03 22.41 8.61
C TYR A 157 0.82 23.88 9.01
N ASP A 158 1.82 24.73 8.71
CA ASP A 158 1.77 26.18 8.85
C ASP A 158 0.87 26.85 7.78
N GLN A 159 0.60 26.16 6.67
CA GLN A 159 -0.37 26.57 5.66
C GLN A 159 -1.78 26.27 6.18
N THR A 160 -2.27 27.14 7.08
CA THR A 160 -3.53 26.94 7.81
C THR A 160 -4.71 26.70 6.87
N HIS A 161 -4.76 27.41 5.75
CA HIS A 161 -5.77 27.28 4.69
C HIS A 161 -5.82 25.89 4.01
N LEU A 162 -4.79 25.06 4.20
CA LEU A 162 -4.75 23.68 3.72
C LEU A 162 -5.19 22.66 4.78
N PHE A 163 -4.90 22.89 6.08
CA PHE A 163 -5.04 21.84 7.11
C PHE A 163 -5.80 22.20 8.40
N THR A 164 -5.85 23.47 8.81
CA THR A 164 -6.29 23.83 10.18
C THR A 164 -7.33 24.94 10.26
N ASP A 165 -7.42 25.80 9.25
CA ASP A 165 -8.52 26.78 9.16
C ASP A 165 -9.86 26.07 8.93
N LYS A 166 -10.93 26.71 9.37
CA LYS A 166 -12.28 26.23 9.09
C LYS A 166 -12.53 26.24 7.58
N TYR A 167 -13.02 25.13 7.03
CA TYR A 167 -13.11 24.89 5.57
C TYR A 167 -11.77 24.79 4.82
N ALA A 168 -10.63 24.61 5.51
CA ALA A 168 -9.34 24.38 4.87
C ALA A 168 -9.35 23.10 4.00
N ALA A 169 -8.58 23.12 2.92
CA ALA A 169 -8.68 22.15 1.82
C ALA A 169 -8.78 20.68 2.27
N PHE A 170 -7.81 20.20 3.05
CA PHE A 170 -7.68 18.78 3.40
C PHE A 170 -8.43 18.35 4.67
N THR A 171 -9.28 19.23 5.24
CA THR A 171 -10.11 18.91 6.42
C THR A 171 -11.33 18.05 6.12
N GLY A 172 -11.75 17.98 4.85
CA GLY A 172 -13.05 17.42 4.44
C GLY A 172 -14.24 18.35 4.71
N GLU A 173 -14.04 19.51 5.36
CA GLU A 173 -15.08 20.54 5.44
C GLU A 173 -15.18 21.37 4.16
N CYS A 174 -14.06 21.57 3.46
CA CYS A 174 -13.93 22.41 2.27
C CYS A 174 -14.98 22.08 1.18
N PRO A 175 -15.76 23.04 0.64
CA PRO A 175 -16.81 22.76 -0.33
C PRO A 175 -16.30 22.11 -1.64
N ILE A 176 -15.06 22.42 -2.02
CA ILE A 176 -14.40 21.94 -3.24
C ILE A 176 -13.38 20.82 -2.99
N TYR A 177 -13.35 20.24 -1.78
CA TYR A 177 -12.48 19.11 -1.46
C TYR A 177 -13.11 18.19 -0.39
N ARG A 178 -14.13 17.41 -0.80
CA ARG A 178 -14.90 16.49 0.06
C ARG A 178 -15.77 15.52 -0.74
N THR A 179 -16.50 14.64 -0.05
CA THR A 179 -17.51 13.79 -0.68
C THR A 179 -18.92 14.38 -0.56
N TYR A 180 -19.74 14.11 -1.57
CA TYR A 180 -21.15 14.51 -1.65
C TYR A 180 -22.03 13.30 -1.89
N LYS A 181 -23.12 13.19 -1.14
CA LYS A 181 -24.10 12.10 -1.28
C LYS A 181 -25.00 12.35 -2.49
N THR A 182 -25.32 11.29 -3.23
CA THR A 182 -26.16 11.32 -4.43
C THR A 182 -27.54 10.73 -4.18
N LYS A 183 -28.45 10.89 -5.14
CA LYS A 183 -29.86 10.47 -5.06
C LYS A 183 -30.07 9.00 -4.67
N ASP A 184 -29.19 8.13 -5.15
CA ASP A 184 -29.13 6.68 -4.90
C ASP A 184 -28.45 6.31 -3.57
N GLY A 185 -28.05 7.30 -2.76
CA GLY A 185 -27.40 7.10 -1.48
C GLY A 185 -25.90 6.78 -1.54
N LYS A 186 -25.35 6.65 -2.76
CA LYS A 186 -23.90 6.58 -3.04
C LYS A 186 -23.25 7.98 -2.95
N PHE A 187 -21.99 8.10 -3.35
CA PHE A 187 -21.21 9.33 -3.20
C PHE A 187 -20.37 9.66 -4.45
N MET A 188 -20.22 10.96 -4.73
CA MET A 188 -19.16 11.52 -5.57
C MET A 188 -18.06 12.10 -4.68
N ALA A 189 -16.80 11.95 -5.09
CA ALA A 189 -15.68 12.71 -4.56
C ALA A 189 -15.46 13.96 -5.41
N VAL A 190 -15.28 15.10 -4.77
CA VAL A 190 -15.05 16.42 -5.37
C VAL A 190 -13.71 16.93 -4.84
N GLY A 191 -12.79 17.29 -5.74
CA GLY A 191 -11.47 17.84 -5.39
C GLY A 191 -10.87 18.95 -6.29
N PRO A 192 -11.63 19.82 -6.99
CA PRO A 192 -11.06 20.89 -7.83
C PRO A 192 -10.55 22.09 -7.01
N LEU A 193 -9.32 22.01 -6.50
CA LEU A 193 -8.73 23.11 -5.73
C LEU A 193 -8.40 24.33 -6.61
N GLU A 194 -7.93 24.11 -7.84
CA GLU A 194 -7.50 25.17 -8.74
C GLU A 194 -8.69 25.96 -9.33
N PRO A 195 -8.59 27.30 -9.47
CA PRO A 195 -9.68 28.17 -9.97
C PRO A 195 -10.40 27.67 -11.22
N LYS A 196 -9.64 27.27 -12.25
CA LYS A 196 -10.19 26.74 -13.51
C LYS A 196 -11.11 25.53 -13.26
N PHE A 197 -10.73 24.61 -12.38
CA PHE A 197 -11.44 23.35 -12.21
C PHE A 197 -12.73 23.51 -11.40
N HIS A 198 -12.76 24.37 -10.38
CA HIS A 198 -14.01 24.60 -9.66
C HIS A 198 -14.97 25.50 -10.42
N GLN A 199 -14.48 26.44 -11.23
CA GLN A 199 -15.30 27.19 -12.19
C GLN A 199 -15.98 26.22 -13.17
N ASN A 200 -15.21 25.34 -13.84
CA ASN A 200 -15.76 24.29 -14.70
C ASN A 200 -16.79 23.41 -13.96
N MET A 201 -16.53 23.03 -12.70
CA MET A 201 -17.47 22.23 -11.91
C MET A 201 -18.78 23.00 -11.65
N PHE A 202 -18.72 24.27 -11.26
CA PHE A 202 -19.89 25.10 -11.00
C PHE A 202 -20.73 25.33 -12.27
N GLU A 203 -20.09 25.57 -13.43
CA GLU A 203 -20.75 25.64 -14.73
C GLU A 203 -21.47 24.33 -15.08
N VAL A 204 -20.82 23.18 -14.90
CA VAL A 204 -21.39 21.85 -15.19
C VAL A 204 -22.56 21.49 -14.26
N LEU A 205 -22.51 21.94 -13.01
CA LEU A 205 -23.58 21.78 -12.03
C LEU A 205 -24.72 22.80 -12.21
N GLY A 206 -24.47 23.91 -12.91
CA GLY A 206 -25.42 25.01 -13.05
C GLY A 206 -25.64 25.79 -11.75
N VAL A 207 -24.57 25.96 -10.95
CA VAL A 207 -24.62 26.59 -9.62
C VAL A 207 -23.77 27.86 -9.57
N ASP A 208 -24.21 28.83 -8.77
CA ASP A 208 -23.42 30.02 -8.44
C ASP A 208 -22.39 29.70 -7.33
N GLY A 209 -21.12 29.93 -7.63
CA GLY A 209 -19.98 29.65 -6.78
C GLY A 209 -19.31 30.88 -6.17
N ASP A 210 -19.79 32.11 -6.41
CA ASP A 210 -19.12 33.36 -6.00
C ASP A 210 -18.90 33.42 -4.47
N ASP A 211 -19.82 32.81 -3.71
CA ASP A 211 -19.77 32.76 -2.25
C ASP A 211 -18.78 31.71 -1.67
N LEU A 212 -17.94 31.06 -2.49
CA LEU A 212 -17.03 29.97 -2.08
C LEU A 212 -16.15 30.35 -0.88
N PHE A 213 -15.59 31.56 -0.86
CA PHE A 213 -14.68 32.02 0.19
C PHE A 213 -15.36 32.90 1.25
N THR A 214 -16.46 33.58 0.90
CA THR A 214 -17.23 34.48 1.79
C THR A 214 -18.25 33.73 2.64
N ASN A 215 -18.89 32.69 2.08
CA ASN A 215 -19.89 31.87 2.75
C ASN A 215 -19.81 30.39 2.33
N PRO A 216 -18.73 29.66 2.72
CA PRO A 216 -18.55 28.24 2.36
C PRO A 216 -19.75 27.36 2.74
N LYS A 217 -20.50 27.70 3.80
CA LYS A 217 -21.71 26.97 4.22
C LYS A 217 -22.82 27.01 3.17
N LYS A 218 -23.04 28.16 2.52
CA LYS A 218 -24.01 28.29 1.42
C LYS A 218 -23.62 27.36 0.27
N ILE A 219 -22.34 27.35 -0.11
CA ILE A 219 -21.85 26.50 -1.20
C ILE A 219 -21.91 25.01 -0.83
N ILE A 220 -21.58 24.61 0.41
CA ILE A 220 -21.79 23.22 0.88
C ILE A 220 -23.24 22.80 0.69
N LYS A 221 -24.20 23.61 1.17
CA LYS A 221 -25.62 23.28 1.07
C LYS A 221 -26.10 23.23 -0.38
N LEU A 222 -25.67 24.17 -1.22
CA LEU A 222 -25.98 24.21 -2.64
C LEU A 222 -25.46 22.97 -3.39
N LEU A 223 -24.22 22.55 -3.10
CA LEU A 223 -23.65 21.34 -3.69
C LEU A 223 -24.32 20.07 -3.14
N GLU A 224 -24.62 19.99 -1.84
CA GLU A 224 -25.39 18.87 -1.25
C GLU A 224 -26.75 18.69 -1.93
N ASP A 225 -27.52 19.77 -2.08
CA ASP A 225 -28.82 19.73 -2.73
C ASP A 225 -28.71 19.41 -4.22
N THR A 226 -27.67 19.92 -4.90
CA THR A 226 -27.45 19.64 -6.33
C THR A 226 -27.06 18.19 -6.58
N PHE A 227 -26.08 17.63 -5.86
CA PHE A 227 -25.66 16.24 -6.03
C PHE A 227 -26.79 15.24 -5.72
N MET A 228 -27.71 15.58 -4.80
CA MET A 228 -28.91 14.79 -4.52
C MET A 228 -29.95 14.75 -5.67
N THR A 229 -29.81 15.54 -6.74
CA THR A 229 -30.76 15.53 -7.88
C THR A 229 -30.59 14.33 -8.82
N LYS A 230 -29.41 13.69 -8.85
CA LYS A 230 -29.08 12.55 -9.72
C LYS A 230 -28.32 11.46 -8.98
N THR A 231 -28.27 10.27 -9.56
CA THR A 231 -27.48 9.14 -9.06
C THR A 231 -25.98 9.32 -9.31
N ARG A 232 -25.13 8.58 -8.59
CA ARG A 232 -23.66 8.61 -8.78
C ARG A 232 -23.26 8.32 -10.24
N ASP A 233 -23.91 7.35 -10.87
CA ASP A 233 -23.52 6.90 -12.20
C ASP A 233 -24.03 7.87 -13.30
N GLU A 234 -25.13 8.60 -13.06
CA GLU A 234 -25.54 9.74 -13.90
C GLU A 234 -24.55 10.91 -13.79
N TRP A 235 -24.12 11.26 -12.58
CA TRP A 235 -23.10 12.30 -12.38
C TRP A 235 -21.76 11.91 -13.00
N SER A 236 -21.35 10.67 -12.87
CA SER A 236 -20.10 10.16 -13.45
C SER A 236 -20.05 10.38 -14.97
N LYS A 237 -21.16 10.13 -15.69
CA LYS A 237 -21.28 10.42 -17.12
C LYS A 237 -21.31 11.91 -17.45
N ILE A 238 -21.86 12.74 -16.55
CA ILE A 238 -21.92 14.21 -16.74
C ILE A 238 -20.54 14.86 -16.56
N PHE A 239 -19.69 14.31 -15.69
CA PHE A 239 -18.32 14.80 -15.45
C PHE A 239 -17.25 14.10 -16.31
N GLU A 240 -17.60 13.03 -17.02
CA GLU A 240 -16.70 12.33 -17.94
C GLU A 240 -16.12 13.27 -19.00
N GLY A 241 -14.79 13.27 -19.16
CA GLY A 241 -14.08 14.14 -20.09
C GLY A 241 -14.06 15.63 -19.70
N LYS A 242 -14.49 16.01 -18.48
CA LYS A 242 -14.48 17.40 -18.02
C LYS A 242 -13.41 17.64 -16.96
N ASP A 243 -12.66 18.72 -17.13
CA ASP A 243 -11.64 19.24 -16.20
C ASP A 243 -12.29 19.78 -14.90
N CYS A 244 -12.94 18.92 -14.11
CA CYS A 244 -13.71 19.28 -12.91
C CYS A 244 -13.25 18.60 -11.63
N CYS A 245 -12.33 17.62 -11.70
CA CYS A 245 -11.86 16.83 -10.55
C CYS A 245 -13.00 16.20 -9.71
N VAL A 246 -14.05 15.71 -10.37
CA VAL A 246 -15.19 15.01 -9.75
C VAL A 246 -15.25 13.56 -10.23
N THR A 247 -15.25 12.60 -9.31
CA THR A 247 -15.21 11.16 -9.61
C THR A 247 -16.14 10.34 -8.72
N PRO A 248 -16.64 9.16 -9.16
CA PRO A 248 -17.44 8.29 -8.31
C PRO A 248 -16.61 7.74 -7.14
N VAL A 249 -17.18 7.71 -5.94
CA VAL A 249 -16.68 6.84 -4.87
C VAL A 249 -17.09 5.41 -5.22
N LEU A 250 -16.11 4.52 -5.38
CA LEU A 250 -16.30 3.12 -5.76
C LEU A 250 -16.19 2.19 -4.55
N ASP A 251 -17.07 1.20 -4.50
CA ASP A 251 -16.92 0.07 -3.57
C ASP A 251 -15.81 -0.88 -4.03
N ILE A 252 -15.23 -1.64 -3.09
CA ILE A 252 -14.14 -2.59 -3.35
C ILE A 252 -14.47 -3.67 -4.42
N HIS A 253 -15.76 -3.94 -4.66
CA HIS A 253 -16.20 -4.88 -5.69
C HIS A 253 -16.37 -4.23 -7.09
N GLU A 254 -16.47 -2.90 -7.15
CA GLU A 254 -16.58 -2.11 -8.40
C GLU A 254 -15.20 -1.71 -8.97
N VAL A 255 -14.14 -1.70 -8.14
CA VAL A 255 -12.82 -1.14 -8.54
C VAL A 255 -12.21 -1.78 -9.79
N GLY A 256 -12.39 -3.10 -10.01
CA GLY A 256 -11.84 -3.77 -11.18
C GLY A 256 -12.70 -3.70 -12.45
N THR A 257 -13.90 -3.12 -12.38
CA THR A 257 -14.81 -2.91 -13.53
C THR A 257 -14.89 -1.47 -14.00
N TYR A 258 -14.31 -0.51 -13.27
CA TYR A 258 -14.27 0.90 -13.67
C TYR A 258 -13.35 1.09 -14.89
N GLY A 259 -13.79 1.85 -15.91
CA GLY A 259 -13.15 1.94 -17.23
C GLY A 259 -11.64 2.17 -17.17
N GLN A 260 -11.19 3.25 -16.52
CA GLN A 260 -9.77 3.57 -16.35
C GLN A 260 -8.95 2.47 -15.64
N HIS A 261 -9.58 1.65 -14.79
CA HIS A 261 -8.93 0.52 -14.14
C HIS A 261 -8.90 -0.73 -15.03
N VAL A 262 -9.88 -0.91 -15.91
CA VAL A 262 -9.92 -1.95 -16.95
C VAL A 262 -8.87 -1.66 -18.04
N ASP A 263 -8.87 -0.45 -18.59
CA ASP A 263 -7.97 -0.01 -19.67
C ASP A 263 -6.50 -0.11 -19.27
N ARG A 264 -6.21 0.33 -18.04
CA ARG A 264 -4.88 0.18 -17.45
C ARG A 264 -4.62 -1.24 -16.93
N GLN A 265 -5.64 -2.08 -16.76
CA GLN A 265 -5.57 -3.38 -16.08
C GLN A 265 -5.00 -3.31 -14.65
N ASN A 266 -5.45 -2.34 -13.84
CA ASN A 266 -4.94 -2.11 -12.49
C ASN A 266 -5.23 -3.27 -11.51
N PHE A 267 -6.28 -4.05 -11.76
CA PHE A 267 -6.72 -5.15 -10.90
C PHE A 267 -6.77 -6.48 -11.65
N THR A 268 -6.80 -7.58 -10.90
CA THR A 268 -7.14 -8.92 -11.38
C THR A 268 -8.09 -9.58 -10.39
N LYS A 269 -8.96 -10.49 -10.84
CA LYS A 269 -9.70 -11.36 -9.92
C LYS A 269 -8.75 -12.40 -9.34
N SER A 270 -9.02 -12.82 -8.10
CA SER A 270 -8.32 -13.94 -7.46
C SER A 270 -9.28 -15.10 -7.20
N ASP A 271 -9.05 -16.21 -7.88
CA ASP A 271 -9.83 -17.44 -7.70
C ASP A 271 -9.69 -17.99 -6.27
N LYS A 272 -8.55 -17.75 -5.61
CA LYS A 272 -8.29 -18.13 -4.20
C LYS A 272 -9.14 -17.35 -3.19
N PHE A 273 -9.69 -16.19 -3.56
CA PHE A 273 -10.50 -15.34 -2.67
C PHE A 273 -11.86 -15.01 -3.28
N GLY A 274 -12.54 -16.03 -3.82
CA GLY A 274 -13.92 -15.90 -4.31
C GLY A 274 -14.10 -14.92 -5.47
N GLY A 275 -13.05 -14.69 -6.28
CA GLY A 275 -13.09 -13.74 -7.38
C GLY A 275 -12.93 -12.27 -6.98
N THR A 276 -12.53 -11.98 -5.73
CA THR A 276 -12.25 -10.61 -5.25
C THR A 276 -11.18 -9.93 -6.10
N TRP A 277 -11.34 -8.63 -6.35
CA TRP A 277 -10.34 -7.80 -7.04
C TRP A 277 -9.11 -7.55 -6.19
N ILE A 278 -7.92 -7.78 -6.75
CA ILE A 278 -6.64 -7.48 -6.13
C ILE A 278 -5.81 -6.61 -7.07
N ALA A 279 -5.18 -5.58 -6.52
CA ALA A 279 -4.28 -4.70 -7.27
C ALA A 279 -3.08 -5.49 -7.83
N LYS A 280 -2.74 -5.17 -9.09
CA LYS A 280 -1.47 -5.56 -9.70
C LYS A 280 -0.32 -4.71 -9.14
N PRO A 281 0.95 -5.13 -9.32
CA PRO A 281 2.11 -4.39 -8.82
C PRO A 281 2.20 -2.95 -9.35
N SER A 282 2.70 -2.05 -8.51
CA SER A 282 2.93 -0.64 -8.80
C SER A 282 4.22 -0.19 -8.08
N PRO A 283 5.07 0.67 -8.66
CA PRO A 283 4.93 1.31 -9.98
C PRO A 283 5.05 0.33 -11.15
N ARG A 284 4.63 0.77 -12.34
CA ARG A 284 4.90 0.02 -13.58
C ARG A 284 6.34 0.27 -14.00
N VAL A 285 7.07 -0.81 -14.22
CA VAL A 285 8.33 -0.78 -14.97
C VAL A 285 7.96 -1.13 -16.41
N GLN A 286 8.23 -0.21 -17.35
CA GLN A 286 8.02 -0.42 -18.78
C GLN A 286 9.36 -0.47 -19.49
N THR A 287 9.52 -1.41 -20.40
CA THR A 287 10.60 -1.40 -21.39
C THR A 287 10.35 -0.32 -22.46
N MET A 288 11.38 -0.01 -23.25
CA MET A 288 11.27 0.95 -24.35
C MET A 288 10.19 0.55 -25.38
N GLU A 289 10.01 -0.75 -25.61
CA GLU A 289 8.98 -1.31 -26.48
C GLU A 289 7.57 -1.07 -25.91
N GLU A 290 7.35 -1.44 -24.64
CA GLU A 290 6.07 -1.22 -23.94
C GLU A 290 5.72 0.27 -23.78
N LEU A 291 6.73 1.13 -23.61
CA LEU A 291 6.54 2.58 -23.59
C LEU A 291 6.16 3.11 -24.98
N THR A 292 6.83 2.65 -26.04
CA THR A 292 6.51 3.02 -27.43
C THR A 292 5.09 2.59 -27.81
N ALA A 293 4.70 1.36 -27.48
CA ALA A 293 3.36 0.82 -27.71
C ALA A 293 2.26 1.45 -26.83
N ALA A 294 2.64 2.07 -25.70
CA ALA A 294 1.74 2.91 -24.90
C ALA A 294 1.60 4.32 -25.51
N ARG A 295 2.67 4.91 -26.05
CA ARG A 295 2.64 6.23 -26.69
C ARG A 295 1.81 6.26 -27.98
N SER A 296 1.70 5.15 -28.70
CA SER A 296 0.81 5.05 -29.88
C SER A 296 -0.69 4.96 -29.55
N LYS A 297 -1.07 5.15 -28.27
CA LYS A 297 -2.45 5.20 -27.77
C LYS A 297 -2.79 6.55 -27.11
N LEU A 298 -1.87 7.51 -27.19
CA LEU A 298 -2.05 8.91 -26.77
C LEU A 298 -2.39 9.76 -28.01
#